data_AF-A0A7D8UJM8-F1
#
_entry.id   AF-A0A7D8UJM8-F1
#
_cell.length_a   1.000
_cell.length_b   1.000
_cell.length_c   1.000
_cell.angle_alpha   90.00
_cell.angle_beta   90.00
_cell.angle_gamma   90.00
#
_symmetry.space_group_name_H-M   'P 1'
#
loop_
_entity.id
_entity.type
_entity.pdbx_description
1 polymer ?
#
loop_
_entity_poly.entity_id
_entity_poly.type
_entity_poly.pdbx_seq_one_letter_code
_entity_poly.pdbx_strand_id
1 'polypeptide(L)'
;MELTCSECGHGFLCRDALNPKYQRLNGFWEHEPRGRRVRAFVRTLLWLAIPNLFWRRVRLHHEIRWRRLGVWAFGVPMVLILASICVQAIFIKFMAIGVVHWGFTLAPTPARYGYAGMHPAAWYALDKLLTVLAFFWPLLAYPVMLTVLDTSRRWAKLRMAHVIRATVYSTTVFSVFMMIEIGVVLWIAVSDLVEPTYLFSGVGVPLAMTHLIALYGLLNPIWYVYYPLSLVWLAWYWNRAMVANYRLHMGWPVWALLSVIAFLPVMMTSYGTWIVI
;
A
#
# COMPACT_ATOMS: atom_id res chain seq x y z
N MET A 1 20.86 36.65 -0.72
CA MET A 1 19.89 37.18 0.25
C MET A 1 19.01 36.04 0.72
N GLU A 2 19.13 35.69 2.01
CA GLU A 2 18.19 34.81 2.69
C GLU A 2 16.96 35.63 3.07
N LEU A 3 15.78 35.06 2.84
CA LEU A 3 14.51 35.63 3.26
C LEU A 3 13.88 34.67 4.28
N THR A 4 13.17 35.25 5.24
CA THR A 4 12.40 34.49 6.21
C THR A 4 10.93 34.61 5.86
N CYS A 5 10.25 33.48 5.66
CA CYS A 5 8.82 33.50 5.38
C CYS A 5 8.07 34.11 6.58
N SER A 6 7.21 35.10 6.35
CA SER A 6 6.41 35.73 7.42
C SER A 6 5.44 34.76 8.09
N GLU A 7 4.92 33.77 7.36
CA GLU A 7 4.01 32.75 7.91
C GLU A 7 4.77 31.67 8.69
N CYS A 8 5.86 31.15 8.12
CA CYS A 8 6.52 29.95 8.65
C CYS A 8 7.91 30.19 9.23
N GLY A 9 8.43 31.41 9.28
CA GLY A 9 9.77 31.69 9.80
C GLY A 9 10.90 30.87 9.18
N HIS A 10 10.66 30.18 8.06
CA HIS A 10 11.66 29.33 7.43
C HIS A 10 12.57 30.23 6.60
N GLY A 11 13.89 30.11 6.84
CA GLY A 11 14.88 30.72 5.97
C GLY A 11 14.89 30.01 4.62
N PHE A 12 14.67 30.75 3.55
CA PHE A 12 14.84 30.28 2.19
C PHE A 12 15.66 31.29 1.41
N LEU A 13 16.37 30.84 0.38
CA LEU A 13 17.10 31.77 -0.48
C LEU A 13 16.09 32.44 -1.41
N CYS A 14 16.19 33.75 -1.61
CA CYS A 14 15.28 34.49 -2.49
C CYS A 14 15.22 33.85 -3.91
N ARG A 15 16.33 33.26 -4.36
CA ARG A 15 16.40 32.50 -5.62
C ARG A 15 15.46 31.29 -5.66
N ASP A 16 15.21 30.62 -4.54
CA ASP A 16 14.38 29.42 -4.47
C ASP A 16 12.89 29.77 -4.62
N ALA A 17 12.51 30.97 -4.14
CA ALA A 17 11.17 31.51 -4.30
C ALA A 17 10.93 32.11 -5.68
N LEU A 18 11.90 32.85 -6.23
CA LEU A 18 11.74 33.58 -7.48
C LEU A 18 12.00 32.74 -8.73
N ASN A 19 12.86 31.71 -8.66
CA ASN A 19 13.19 30.90 -9.82
C ASN A 19 12.41 29.58 -9.80
N PRO A 20 11.45 29.38 -10.74
CA PRO A 20 10.60 28.20 -10.79
C PRO A 20 11.38 26.90 -11.06
N LYS A 21 12.65 26.98 -11.46
CA LYS A 21 13.53 25.82 -11.61
C LYS A 21 13.83 25.15 -10.27
N TYR A 22 13.98 25.91 -9.18
CA TYR A 22 14.27 25.35 -7.85
C TYR A 22 13.01 24.85 -7.13
N GLN A 23 11.83 25.32 -7.55
CA GLN A 23 10.55 24.80 -7.06
C GLN A 23 10.21 23.40 -7.60
N ARG A 24 10.97 22.92 -8.58
CA ARG A 24 10.77 21.62 -9.24
C ARG A 24 11.86 20.63 -8.85
N LEU A 25 11.46 19.46 -8.39
CA LEU A 25 12.38 18.36 -8.09
C LEU A 25 12.62 17.50 -9.33
N ASN A 26 13.81 17.60 -9.93
CA ASN A 26 14.19 16.79 -11.10
C ASN A 26 14.18 15.29 -10.77
N GLY A 27 13.59 14.48 -11.67
CA GLY A 27 13.42 13.05 -11.48
C GLY A 27 12.24 12.66 -10.59
N PHE A 28 11.48 13.63 -10.10
CA PHE A 28 10.24 13.40 -9.37
C PHE A 28 9.05 13.37 -10.33
N TRP A 29 8.19 12.37 -10.19
CA TRP A 29 7.04 12.15 -11.09
C TRP A 29 6.17 13.41 -11.29
N GLU A 30 5.88 14.15 -10.23
CA GLU A 30 5.07 15.36 -10.32
C GLU A 30 5.70 16.45 -11.21
N HIS A 31 7.02 16.55 -11.25
CA HIS A 31 7.70 17.68 -11.86
C HIS A 31 8.18 17.42 -13.28
N GLU A 32 8.33 16.15 -13.64
CA GLU A 32 9.00 15.75 -14.89
C GLU A 32 8.16 16.04 -16.17
N PRO A 33 8.76 16.49 -17.29
CA PRO A 33 8.11 16.57 -18.60
C PRO A 33 7.64 15.20 -19.12
N ARG A 34 6.65 15.21 -20.04
CA ARG A 34 5.97 14.02 -20.59
C ARG A 34 6.94 12.90 -21.02
N GLY A 35 8.00 13.23 -21.77
CA GLY A 35 8.93 12.23 -22.30
C GLY A 35 9.79 11.49 -21.28
N ARG A 36 9.93 12.00 -20.04
CA ARG A 36 10.74 11.37 -18.97
C ARG A 36 9.90 10.84 -17.81
N ARG A 37 8.57 10.82 -17.98
CA ARG A 37 7.59 10.47 -16.93
C ARG A 37 7.76 9.05 -16.41
N VAL A 38 7.85 8.05 -17.28
CA VAL A 38 7.98 6.63 -16.86
C VAL A 38 9.23 6.44 -16.01
N ARG A 39 10.37 6.98 -16.45
CA ARG A 39 11.62 6.93 -15.67
C ARG A 39 11.49 7.64 -14.32
N ALA A 40 10.84 8.80 -14.28
CA ALA A 40 10.58 9.53 -13.04
C ALA A 40 9.59 8.80 -12.12
N PHE A 41 8.60 8.08 -12.67
CA PHE A 41 7.67 7.24 -11.93
C PHE A 41 8.42 6.15 -11.18
N VAL A 42 9.20 5.34 -11.92
CA VAL A 42 10.03 4.26 -11.35
C VAL A 42 11.00 4.81 -10.31
N ARG A 43 11.67 5.93 -10.61
CA ARG A 43 12.57 6.58 -9.65
C ARG A 43 11.85 7.06 -8.39
N THR A 44 10.63 7.60 -8.52
CA THR A 44 9.83 8.04 -7.37
C THR A 44 9.40 6.83 -6.53
N LEU A 45 8.99 5.72 -7.15
CA LEU A 45 8.72 4.45 -6.46
C LEU A 45 9.94 3.94 -5.69
N LEU A 46 11.12 3.92 -6.33
CA LEU A 46 12.37 3.50 -5.68
C LEU A 46 12.75 4.40 -4.50
N TRP A 47 12.50 5.71 -4.60
CA TRP A 47 12.69 6.61 -3.46
C TRP A 47 11.69 6.34 -2.34
N LEU A 48 10.44 6.04 -2.67
CA LEU A 48 9.40 5.74 -1.69
C LEU A 48 9.66 4.42 -0.95
N ALA A 49 10.24 3.43 -1.62
CA ALA A 49 10.64 2.18 -0.97
C ALA A 49 11.51 2.42 0.28
N ILE A 50 12.33 3.48 0.28
CA ILE A 50 13.15 3.89 1.41
C ILE A 50 12.75 5.32 1.85
N PRO A 51 11.84 5.49 2.83
CA PRO A 51 11.36 6.80 3.25
C PRO A 51 12.45 7.83 3.56
N ASN A 52 13.61 7.40 4.08
CA ASN A 52 14.76 8.27 4.29
C ASN A 52 15.24 8.94 2.99
N LEU A 53 15.29 8.20 1.89
CA LEU A 53 15.71 8.71 0.59
C LEU A 53 14.67 9.64 -0.03
N PHE A 54 13.39 9.35 0.17
CA PHE A 54 12.29 10.21 -0.27
C PHE A 54 12.31 11.55 0.46
N TRP A 55 12.30 11.52 1.80
CA TRP A 55 12.18 12.73 2.61
C TRP A 55 13.44 13.59 2.64
N ARG A 56 14.63 13.04 2.35
CA ARG A 56 15.83 13.86 2.11
C ARG A 56 15.74 14.71 0.85
N ARG A 57 14.90 14.31 -0.12
CA ARG A 57 14.74 14.99 -1.41
C ARG A 57 13.54 15.93 -1.41
N VAL A 58 12.40 15.51 -0.86
CA VAL A 58 11.19 16.32 -0.87
C VAL A 58 11.31 17.45 0.15
N ARG A 59 11.25 18.69 -0.32
CA ARG A 59 11.24 19.92 0.49
C ARG A 59 9.86 20.57 0.46
N LEU A 60 9.56 21.37 1.48
CA LEU A 60 8.29 22.09 1.62
C LEU A 60 8.06 23.15 0.51
N HIS A 61 9.12 23.72 -0.06
CA HIS A 61 8.98 24.71 -1.13
C HIS A 61 8.67 24.12 -2.51
N HIS A 62 8.71 22.79 -2.67
CA HIS A 62 8.39 22.18 -3.97
C HIS A 62 6.90 22.30 -4.27
N GLU A 63 6.58 22.93 -5.41
CA GLU A 63 5.22 23.11 -5.91
C GLU A 63 4.47 21.77 -5.92
N ILE A 64 3.16 21.79 -5.67
CA ILE A 64 2.30 20.61 -5.72
C ILE A 64 1.48 20.67 -7.00
N ARG A 65 1.57 19.62 -7.82
CA ARG A 65 0.80 19.51 -9.06
C ARG A 65 -0.41 18.62 -8.86
N TRP A 66 -1.49 19.21 -8.37
CA TRP A 66 -2.73 18.52 -7.98
C TRP A 66 -3.23 17.46 -8.97
N ARG A 67 -3.24 17.77 -10.28
CA ARG A 67 -3.67 16.80 -11.31
C ARG A 67 -2.82 15.53 -11.30
N ARG A 68 -1.50 15.65 -11.15
CA ARG A 68 -0.58 14.49 -11.14
C ARG A 68 -0.61 13.76 -9.80
N LEU A 69 -0.82 14.50 -8.73
CA LEU A 69 -1.04 13.94 -7.40
C LEU A 69 -2.32 13.08 -7.40
N GLY A 70 -3.41 13.56 -8.02
CA GLY A 70 -4.64 12.78 -8.20
C GLY A 70 -4.44 11.50 -9.03
N VAL A 71 -3.64 11.56 -10.11
CA VAL A 71 -3.28 10.35 -10.89
C VAL A 71 -2.51 9.35 -10.03
N TRP A 72 -1.61 9.80 -9.16
CA TRP A 72 -0.91 8.91 -8.23
C TRP A 72 -1.86 8.32 -7.17
N ALA A 73 -2.71 9.17 -6.58
CA ALA A 73 -3.62 8.79 -5.50
C ALA A 73 -4.67 7.77 -5.95
N PHE A 74 -5.26 7.99 -7.12
CA PHE A 74 -6.41 7.23 -7.60
C PHE A 74 -6.10 6.42 -8.85
N GLY A 75 -5.40 7.01 -9.82
CA GLY A 75 -5.13 6.35 -11.10
C GLY A 75 -4.28 5.08 -10.93
N VAL A 76 -3.17 5.16 -10.19
CA VAL A 76 -2.27 4.01 -10.00
C VAL A 76 -2.95 2.87 -9.23
N PRO A 77 -3.54 3.10 -8.03
CA PRO A 77 -4.26 2.04 -7.32
C PRO A 77 -5.42 1.47 -8.12
N MET A 78 -6.23 2.30 -8.78
CA MET A 78 -7.39 1.85 -9.55
C MET A 78 -6.99 0.92 -10.70
N VAL A 79 -5.94 1.28 -11.46
CA VAL A 79 -5.42 0.42 -12.54
C VAL A 79 -4.93 -0.91 -11.98
N LEU A 80 -4.25 -0.91 -10.83
CA LEU A 80 -3.76 -2.13 -10.20
C LEU A 80 -4.90 -3.00 -9.65
N ILE A 81 -5.94 -2.40 -9.07
CA ILE A 81 -7.14 -3.11 -8.62
C ILE A 81 -7.83 -3.78 -9.81
N LEU A 82 -8.07 -3.02 -10.90
CA LEU A 82 -8.69 -3.57 -12.11
C LEU A 82 -7.83 -4.68 -12.73
N ALA A 83 -6.51 -4.51 -12.78
CA ALA A 83 -5.59 -5.54 -13.26
C ALA A 83 -5.66 -6.81 -12.40
N SER A 84 -5.68 -6.68 -11.07
CA SER A 84 -5.83 -7.80 -10.15
C SER A 84 -7.16 -8.54 -10.36
N ILE A 85 -8.29 -7.80 -10.45
CA ILE A 85 -9.61 -8.38 -10.75
C ILE A 85 -9.59 -9.14 -12.08
N CYS A 86 -9.02 -8.55 -13.14
CA CYS A 86 -8.92 -9.20 -14.44
C CYS A 86 -8.09 -10.49 -14.39
N VAL A 87 -6.93 -10.47 -13.73
CA VAL A 87 -6.06 -11.65 -13.58
C VAL A 87 -6.80 -12.76 -12.81
N GLN A 88 -7.48 -12.41 -11.72
CA GLN A 88 -8.29 -13.36 -10.94
C GLN A 88 -9.45 -13.94 -11.77
N ALA A 89 -10.15 -13.12 -12.55
CA ALA A 89 -11.26 -13.57 -13.41
C ALA A 89 -10.78 -14.51 -14.52
N ILE A 90 -9.63 -14.21 -15.15
CA ILE A 90 -8.99 -15.09 -16.14
C ILE A 90 -8.62 -16.42 -15.50
N PHE A 91 -8.01 -16.39 -14.32
CA PHE A 91 -7.65 -17.59 -13.57
C PHE A 91 -8.87 -18.45 -13.24
N ILE A 92 -9.95 -17.85 -12.73
CA ILE A 92 -11.22 -18.54 -12.46
C ILE A 92 -11.80 -19.16 -13.73
N LYS A 93 -11.76 -18.44 -14.85
CA LYS A 93 -12.25 -18.96 -16.13
C LYS A 93 -11.42 -20.16 -16.60
N PHE A 94 -10.09 -20.13 -16.46
CA PHE A 94 -9.24 -21.27 -16.78
C PHE A 94 -9.53 -22.50 -15.91
N MET A 95 -9.87 -22.29 -14.64
CA MET A 95 -10.36 -23.39 -13.78
C MET A 95 -11.69 -23.95 -14.29
N ALA A 96 -12.64 -23.09 -14.66
CA ALA A 96 -13.98 -23.51 -15.06
C ALA A 96 -14.00 -24.35 -16.35
N ILE A 97 -13.07 -24.12 -17.27
CA ILE A 97 -12.96 -24.87 -18.53
C ILE A 97 -12.04 -26.09 -18.44
N GLY A 98 -11.55 -26.43 -17.24
CA GLY A 98 -10.64 -27.54 -17.03
C GLY A 98 -9.27 -27.35 -17.69
N VAL A 99 -8.86 -26.12 -18.01
CA VAL A 99 -7.46 -25.86 -18.40
C VAL A 99 -6.56 -25.97 -17.17
N VAL A 100 -7.04 -25.44 -16.04
CA VAL A 100 -6.44 -25.59 -14.72
C VAL A 100 -7.25 -26.64 -13.96
N HIS A 101 -6.64 -27.76 -13.60
CA HIS A 101 -7.34 -28.86 -12.92
C HIS A 101 -7.31 -28.68 -11.40
N TRP A 102 -8.50 -28.48 -10.81
CA TRP A 102 -8.66 -28.31 -9.37
C TRP A 102 -9.00 -29.65 -8.71
N GLY A 103 -7.96 -30.39 -8.29
CA GLY A 103 -8.10 -31.66 -7.59
C GLY A 103 -8.48 -31.52 -6.10
N PHE A 104 -9.52 -30.75 -5.79
CA PHE A 104 -9.97 -30.52 -4.42
C PHE A 104 -11.18 -31.39 -4.08
N THR A 105 -10.94 -32.57 -3.53
CA THR A 105 -11.92 -33.35 -2.75
C THR A 105 -11.63 -33.24 -1.26
N LEU A 106 -11.44 -32.01 -0.74
CA LEU A 106 -11.61 -31.86 0.70
C LEU A 106 -13.09 -32.03 0.98
N ALA A 107 -13.43 -33.15 1.63
CA ALA A 107 -14.64 -33.23 2.43
C ALA A 107 -14.70 -31.91 3.23
N PRO A 108 -15.70 -31.06 2.98
CA PRO A 108 -15.75 -29.74 3.56
C PRO A 108 -15.71 -29.91 5.07
N THR A 109 -14.65 -29.44 5.73
CA THR A 109 -14.66 -29.38 7.19
C THR A 109 -15.79 -28.44 7.59
N PRO A 110 -16.89 -28.92 8.20
CA PRO A 110 -18.10 -28.13 8.41
C PRO A 110 -17.84 -26.90 9.29
N ALA A 111 -16.78 -26.93 10.10
CA ALA A 111 -16.42 -25.85 11.01
C ALA A 111 -16.05 -24.53 10.30
N ARG A 112 -15.48 -24.58 9.09
CA ARG A 112 -15.07 -23.36 8.35
C ARG A 112 -16.12 -22.89 7.33
N TYR A 113 -16.91 -23.83 6.78
CA TYR A 113 -17.90 -23.55 5.73
C TYR A 113 -19.36 -23.60 6.19
N GLY A 114 -19.66 -23.96 7.44
CA GLY A 114 -21.03 -23.91 7.96
C GLY A 114 -21.67 -22.51 7.85
N TYR A 115 -20.86 -21.45 7.92
CA TYR A 115 -21.29 -20.06 7.70
C TYR A 115 -21.05 -19.52 6.29
N ALA A 116 -19.98 -19.96 5.60
CA ALA A 116 -19.70 -19.53 4.22
C ALA A 116 -20.58 -20.24 3.16
N GLY A 117 -21.15 -21.40 3.50
CA GLY A 117 -22.01 -22.19 2.62
C GLY A 117 -23.38 -21.58 2.36
N MET A 118 -23.84 -20.63 3.17
CA MET A 118 -25.16 -20.01 2.98
C MET A 118 -25.14 -18.79 2.04
N HIS A 119 -24.04 -18.02 1.96
CA HIS A 119 -23.89 -16.91 1.00
C HIS A 119 -22.41 -16.59 0.67
N PRO A 120 -21.75 -17.38 -0.19
CA PRO A 120 -20.32 -17.23 -0.48
C PRO A 120 -19.98 -15.84 -1.06
N ALA A 121 -20.87 -15.25 -1.84
CA ALA A 121 -20.66 -13.91 -2.41
C ALA A 121 -20.70 -12.79 -1.35
N ALA A 122 -21.62 -12.85 -0.39
CA ALA A 122 -21.76 -11.82 0.65
C ALA A 122 -20.58 -11.85 1.63
N TRP A 123 -20.15 -13.06 2.03
CA TRP A 123 -18.97 -13.24 2.86
C TRP A 123 -17.69 -12.78 2.17
N TYR A 124 -17.50 -13.15 0.90
CA TYR A 124 -16.37 -12.67 0.11
C TYR A 124 -16.37 -11.15 -0.02
N ALA A 125 -17.53 -10.53 -0.28
CA ALA A 125 -17.65 -9.08 -0.36
C ALA A 125 -17.32 -8.40 0.99
N LEU A 126 -17.80 -8.96 2.12
CA LEU A 126 -17.52 -8.45 3.46
C LEU A 126 -16.03 -8.57 3.80
N ASP A 127 -15.40 -9.72 3.55
CA ASP A 127 -13.97 -9.94 3.77
C ASP A 127 -13.11 -8.95 2.96
N LYS A 128 -13.46 -8.75 1.68
CA LYS A 128 -12.79 -7.74 0.84
C LYS A 128 -13.02 -6.32 1.34
N LEU A 129 -14.24 -5.98 1.77
CA LEU A 129 -14.54 -4.68 2.36
C LEU A 129 -13.71 -4.45 3.63
N LEU A 130 -13.67 -5.41 4.55
CA LEU A 130 -12.90 -5.32 5.78
C LEU A 130 -11.40 -5.20 5.50
N THR A 131 -10.88 -5.97 4.53
CA THR A 131 -9.48 -5.86 4.08
C THR A 131 -9.18 -4.46 3.55
N VAL A 132 -10.05 -3.94 2.68
CA VAL A 132 -9.92 -2.59 2.11
C VAL A 132 -9.94 -1.55 3.24
N LEU A 133 -10.92 -1.61 4.14
CA LEU A 133 -11.03 -0.70 5.29
C LEU A 133 -9.81 -0.77 6.21
N ALA A 134 -9.31 -1.98 6.46
CA ALA A 134 -8.09 -2.20 7.23
C ALA A 134 -6.92 -1.43 6.62
N PHE A 135 -6.71 -1.49 5.29
CA PHE A 135 -5.65 -0.72 4.63
C PHE A 135 -5.88 0.80 4.63
N PHE A 136 -7.11 1.25 4.42
CA PHE A 136 -7.42 2.67 4.37
C PHE A 136 -7.26 3.35 5.73
N TRP A 137 -7.50 2.63 6.83
CA TRP A 137 -7.42 3.22 8.16
C TRP A 137 -6.01 3.75 8.52
N PRO A 138 -4.92 2.96 8.45
CA PRO A 138 -3.54 3.44 8.63
C PRO A 138 -3.15 4.59 7.69
N LEU A 139 -3.66 4.59 6.45
CA LEU A 139 -3.40 5.65 5.48
C LEU A 139 -4.03 6.99 5.93
N LEU A 140 -5.21 6.94 6.53
CA LEU A 140 -5.95 8.11 7.01
C LEU A 140 -5.61 8.51 8.44
N ALA A 141 -5.10 7.59 9.27
CA ALA A 141 -4.84 7.86 10.68
C ALA A 141 -3.87 9.04 10.86
N TYR A 142 -2.76 9.06 10.12
CA TYR A 142 -1.78 10.14 10.20
C TYR A 142 -2.28 11.51 9.73
N PRO A 143 -2.89 11.67 8.55
CA PRO A 143 -3.44 12.97 8.17
C PRO A 143 -4.54 13.41 9.14
N VAL A 144 -5.39 12.50 9.63
CA VAL A 144 -6.40 12.83 10.65
C VAL A 144 -5.74 13.34 11.92
N MET A 145 -4.74 12.64 12.46
CA MET A 145 -3.98 13.10 13.63
C MET A 145 -3.34 14.48 13.39
N LEU A 146 -2.74 14.72 12.22
CA LEU A 146 -2.15 16.01 11.88
C LEU A 146 -3.19 17.13 11.70
N THR A 147 -4.44 16.79 11.34
CA THR A 147 -5.54 17.77 11.30
C THR A 147 -6.11 18.07 12.68
N VAL A 148 -6.19 17.08 13.56
CA VAL A 148 -6.68 17.23 14.95
C VAL A 148 -5.65 17.97 15.81
N LEU A 149 -4.36 17.67 15.63
CA LEU A 149 -3.26 18.31 16.35
C LEU A 149 -2.85 19.63 15.70
N ASP A 150 -3.79 20.57 15.58
CA ASP A 150 -3.56 21.85 14.90
C ASP A 150 -2.42 22.64 15.54
N THR A 151 -2.29 22.61 16.87
CA THR A 151 -1.17 23.24 17.57
C THR A 151 0.17 22.67 17.10
N SER A 152 0.33 21.35 17.07
CA SER A 152 1.57 20.71 16.59
C SER A 152 1.84 21.03 15.12
N ARG A 153 0.79 21.09 14.30
CA ARG A 153 0.87 21.47 12.88
C ARG A 153 1.31 22.91 12.69
N ARG A 154 0.75 23.86 13.45
CA ARG A 154 1.12 25.28 13.45
C ARG A 154 2.53 25.49 13.92
N TRP A 155 2.98 24.76 14.95
CA TRP A 155 4.36 24.83 15.44
C TRP A 155 5.37 24.28 14.42
N ALA A 156 5.03 23.16 13.77
CA ALA A 156 5.78 22.61 12.64
C ALA A 156 5.63 23.43 11.34
N LYS A 157 4.76 24.46 11.35
CA LYS A 157 4.41 25.32 10.21
C LYS A 157 4.05 24.52 8.96
N LEU A 158 3.31 23.44 9.18
CA LEU A 158 2.96 22.46 8.16
C LEU A 158 1.67 22.87 7.45
N ARG A 159 1.77 23.28 6.18
CA ARG A 159 0.57 23.52 5.34
C ARG A 159 -0.17 22.22 5.00
N MET A 160 -1.50 22.29 4.87
CA MET A 160 -2.33 21.13 4.48
C MET A 160 -1.89 20.49 3.17
N ALA A 161 -1.38 21.28 2.23
CA ALA A 161 -0.91 20.75 0.96
C ALA A 161 0.24 19.72 1.15
N HIS A 162 1.11 19.89 2.15
CA HIS A 162 2.16 18.93 2.46
C HIS A 162 1.61 17.65 3.09
N VAL A 163 0.61 17.78 3.97
CA VAL A 163 -0.09 16.64 4.58
C VAL A 163 -0.77 15.81 3.49
N ILE A 164 -1.47 16.47 2.57
CA ILE A 164 -2.13 15.81 1.44
C ILE A 164 -1.09 15.12 0.54
N ARG A 165 0.02 15.78 0.21
CA ARG A 165 1.09 15.17 -0.59
C ARG A 165 1.66 13.92 0.09
N ALA A 166 1.96 13.99 1.39
CA ALA A 166 2.46 12.86 2.16
C ALA A 166 1.45 11.69 2.17
N THR A 167 0.17 11.99 2.36
CA THR A 167 -0.92 11.02 2.35
C THR A 167 -1.06 10.33 1.00
N VAL A 168 -1.00 11.10 -0.09
CA VAL A 168 -1.09 10.52 -1.43
C VAL A 168 0.11 9.62 -1.72
N TYR A 169 1.30 9.98 -1.26
CA TYR A 169 2.46 9.11 -1.47
C TYR A 169 2.50 7.90 -0.54
N SER A 170 1.83 7.93 0.62
CA SER A 170 1.71 6.74 1.46
C SER A 170 0.85 5.65 0.82
N THR A 171 -0.05 5.97 -0.13
CA THR A 171 -0.79 4.95 -0.91
C THR A 171 0.11 4.10 -1.82
N THR A 172 1.38 4.48 -1.99
CA THR A 172 2.37 3.71 -2.73
C THR A 172 2.59 2.34 -2.12
N VAL A 173 2.51 2.22 -0.79
CA VAL A 173 2.66 0.93 -0.12
C VAL A 173 1.60 -0.07 -0.60
N PHE A 174 0.36 0.39 -0.71
CA PHE A 174 -0.75 -0.38 -1.26
C PHE A 174 -0.50 -0.75 -2.73
N SER A 175 -0.05 0.20 -3.54
CA SER A 175 0.27 -0.07 -4.96
C SER A 175 1.37 -1.13 -5.10
N VAL A 176 2.41 -1.11 -4.26
CA VAL A 176 3.47 -2.13 -4.26
C VAL A 176 2.91 -3.49 -3.92
N PHE A 177 2.03 -3.59 -2.92
CA PHE A 177 1.41 -4.87 -2.58
C PHE A 177 0.51 -5.41 -3.67
N MET A 178 -0.31 -4.56 -4.31
CA MET A 178 -1.11 -4.99 -5.45
C MET A 178 -0.25 -5.51 -6.59
N MET A 179 0.91 -4.88 -6.86
CA MET A 179 1.86 -5.39 -7.86
C MET A 179 2.44 -6.76 -7.47
N ILE A 180 2.77 -6.97 -6.19
CA ILE A 180 3.25 -8.26 -5.68
C ILE A 180 2.17 -9.33 -5.81
N GLU A 181 0.93 -9.03 -5.41
CA GLU A 181 -0.22 -9.94 -5.53
C GLU A 181 -0.42 -10.37 -6.99
N ILE A 182 -0.48 -9.40 -7.91
CA ILE A 182 -0.60 -9.68 -9.34
C ILE A 182 0.55 -10.56 -9.82
N GLY A 183 1.79 -10.24 -9.45
CA GLY A 183 2.98 -11.02 -9.82
C GLY A 183 2.93 -12.47 -9.32
N VAL A 184 2.48 -12.67 -8.08
CA VAL A 184 2.31 -14.01 -7.48
C VAL A 184 1.22 -14.78 -8.23
N VAL A 185 0.03 -14.19 -8.45
CA VAL A 185 -1.06 -14.88 -9.16
C VAL A 185 -0.66 -15.22 -10.60
N LEU A 186 0.03 -14.31 -11.30
CA LEU A 186 0.54 -14.58 -12.65
C LEU A 186 1.59 -15.70 -12.63
N TRP A 187 2.53 -15.67 -11.69
CA TRP A 187 3.53 -16.73 -11.54
C TRP A 187 2.88 -18.10 -11.40
N ILE A 188 1.90 -18.22 -10.50
CA ILE A 188 1.13 -19.45 -10.30
C ILE A 188 0.44 -19.89 -11.59
N ALA A 189 -0.30 -18.98 -12.23
CA ALA A 189 -1.06 -19.30 -13.43
C ALA A 189 -0.12 -19.79 -14.56
N VAL A 190 1.06 -19.18 -14.69
CA VAL A 190 2.07 -19.60 -15.67
C VAL A 190 2.67 -20.95 -15.29
N SER A 191 3.01 -21.19 -14.02
CA SER A 191 3.56 -22.47 -13.57
C SER A 191 2.60 -23.64 -13.87
N ASP A 192 1.30 -23.45 -13.64
CA ASP A 192 0.29 -24.48 -13.91
C ASP A 192 0.10 -24.76 -15.41
N LEU A 193 0.27 -23.73 -16.27
CA LEU A 193 0.21 -23.89 -17.72
C LEU A 193 1.44 -24.59 -18.31
N VAL A 194 2.63 -24.36 -17.74
CA VAL A 194 3.90 -24.90 -18.28
C VAL A 194 4.11 -26.35 -17.84
N GLU A 195 3.82 -26.67 -16.58
CA GLU A 195 3.93 -28.02 -16.03
C GLU A 195 2.58 -28.44 -15.47
N PRO A 196 1.61 -28.78 -16.35
CA PRO A 196 0.31 -29.21 -15.89
C PRO A 196 0.50 -30.44 -15.00
N THR A 197 0.15 -30.29 -13.72
CA THR A 197 0.55 -31.17 -12.62
C THR A 197 -0.24 -32.49 -12.65
N TYR A 198 -0.01 -33.30 -13.67
CA TYR A 198 -0.56 -34.66 -13.83
C TYR A 198 0.42 -35.76 -13.46
N LEU A 199 1.48 -35.45 -12.70
CA LEU A 199 2.26 -36.52 -12.08
C LEU A 199 1.43 -37.10 -10.94
N PHE A 200 0.69 -38.16 -11.26
CA PHE A 200 0.17 -39.15 -10.33
C PHE A 200 1.32 -39.56 -9.40
N SER A 201 1.46 -38.86 -8.27
CA SER A 201 2.17 -39.45 -7.16
C SER A 201 1.38 -40.69 -6.79
N GLY A 202 1.99 -41.88 -6.77
CA GLY A 202 1.34 -43.15 -6.41
C GLY A 202 0.73 -43.18 -5.00
N VAL A 203 0.66 -42.03 -4.32
CA VAL A 203 0.11 -41.78 -2.98
C VAL A 203 -1.30 -41.17 -3.06
N GLY A 204 -1.86 -40.96 -4.25
CA GLY A 204 -3.27 -40.54 -4.40
C GLY A 204 -3.58 -39.11 -3.96
N VAL A 205 -2.56 -38.31 -3.63
CA VAL A 205 -2.72 -36.87 -3.44
C VAL A 205 -2.34 -36.20 -4.76
N PRO A 206 -3.27 -35.54 -5.46
CA PRO A 206 -2.96 -34.77 -6.65
C PRO A 206 -1.91 -33.70 -6.28
N LEU A 207 -0.81 -33.59 -7.03
CA LEU A 207 0.20 -32.54 -6.79
C LEU A 207 -0.40 -31.12 -6.84
N ALA A 208 -1.51 -30.95 -7.57
CA ALA A 208 -2.32 -29.74 -7.58
C ALA A 208 -2.79 -29.31 -6.17
N MET A 209 -3.03 -30.26 -5.26
CA MET A 209 -3.44 -30.00 -3.88
C MET A 209 -2.29 -29.42 -3.04
N THR A 210 -1.04 -29.82 -3.32
CA THR A 210 0.16 -29.30 -2.64
C THR A 210 0.46 -27.86 -3.04
N HIS A 211 0.33 -27.53 -4.33
CA HIS A 211 0.47 -26.16 -4.80
C HIS A 211 -0.68 -25.26 -4.36
N LEU A 212 -1.89 -25.80 -4.15
CA LEU A 212 -3.03 -25.04 -3.64
C LEU A 212 -3.00 -24.79 -2.13
N ILE A 213 -2.56 -25.78 -1.34
CA ILE A 213 -2.29 -25.60 0.09
C ILE A 213 -1.08 -24.68 0.25
N ALA A 214 -0.08 -24.76 -0.64
CA ALA A 214 0.95 -23.74 -0.73
C ALA A 214 0.36 -22.40 -1.19
N LEU A 215 -0.64 -22.34 -2.07
CA LEU A 215 -1.26 -21.09 -2.54
C LEU A 215 -2.02 -20.38 -1.43
N TYR A 216 -2.97 -21.08 -0.81
CA TYR A 216 -3.77 -20.57 0.28
C TYR A 216 -2.93 -20.40 1.53
N GLY A 217 -1.99 -21.32 1.77
CA GLY A 217 -1.04 -21.29 2.86
C GLY A 217 0.18 -20.41 2.64
N LEU A 218 0.43 -19.84 1.44
CA LEU A 218 1.41 -18.77 1.19
C LEU A 218 0.69 -17.43 1.09
N LEU A 219 -0.46 -17.33 0.41
CA LEU A 219 -1.24 -16.10 0.28
C LEU A 219 -1.82 -15.63 1.61
N ASN A 220 -2.31 -16.52 2.50
CA ASN A 220 -2.72 -16.11 3.84
C ASN A 220 -1.57 -15.49 4.66
N PRO A 221 -0.41 -16.16 4.84
CA PRO A 221 0.71 -15.56 5.54
C PRO A 221 1.37 -14.41 4.80
N ILE A 222 1.25 -14.34 3.48
CA ILE A 222 1.55 -13.13 2.71
C ILE A 222 0.76 -11.95 3.28
N TRP A 223 -0.55 -12.08 3.52
CA TRP A 223 -1.30 -11.02 4.20
C TRP A 223 -0.86 -10.84 5.66
N TYR A 224 -0.57 -11.91 6.43
CA TYR A 224 -0.06 -11.78 7.81
C TYR A 224 1.33 -11.17 7.94
N VAL A 225 2.14 -11.19 6.89
CA VAL A 225 3.48 -10.61 6.85
C VAL A 225 3.42 -9.22 6.22
N TYR A 226 2.74 -9.07 5.08
CA TYR A 226 2.60 -7.79 4.40
C TYR A 226 1.82 -6.78 5.22
N TYR A 227 0.81 -7.22 5.96
CA TYR A 227 0.00 -6.30 6.73
C TYR A 227 0.84 -5.62 7.83
N PRO A 228 1.53 -6.34 8.74
CA PRO A 228 2.48 -5.74 9.67
C PRO A 228 3.61 -4.97 8.98
N LEU A 229 4.18 -5.48 7.88
CA LEU A 229 5.22 -4.77 7.14
C LEU A 229 4.72 -3.43 6.58
N SER A 230 3.47 -3.37 6.12
CA SER A 230 2.84 -2.14 5.65
C SER A 230 2.68 -1.12 6.76
N LEU A 231 2.28 -1.57 7.95
CA LEU A 231 2.13 -0.73 9.13
C LEU A 231 3.49 -0.21 9.60
N VAL A 232 4.51 -1.08 9.66
CA VAL A 232 5.89 -0.70 9.99
C VAL A 232 6.42 0.29 8.96
N TRP A 233 6.18 0.06 7.68
CA TRP A 233 6.59 0.98 6.61
C TRP A 233 5.86 2.32 6.72
N LEU A 234 4.55 2.34 6.99
CA LEU A 234 3.78 3.58 7.17
C LEU A 234 4.25 4.37 8.38
N ALA A 235 4.48 3.70 9.51
CA ALA A 235 5.05 4.30 10.70
C ALA A 235 6.43 4.88 10.42
N TRP A 236 7.30 4.14 9.73
CA TRP A 236 8.60 4.64 9.32
C TRP A 236 8.47 5.83 8.36
N TYR A 237 7.57 5.76 7.38
CA TYR A 237 7.33 6.80 6.39
C TYR A 237 6.91 8.11 7.03
N TRP A 238 5.90 8.07 7.90
CA TRP A 238 5.36 9.25 8.57
C TRP A 238 6.29 9.78 9.64
N ASN A 239 6.94 8.91 10.42
CA ASN A 239 7.95 9.34 11.40
C ASN A 239 9.10 10.09 10.70
N ARG A 240 9.55 9.62 9.52
CA ARG A 240 10.58 10.34 8.74
C ARG A 240 10.07 11.65 8.16
N ALA A 241 8.81 11.72 7.73
CA ALA A 241 8.19 12.99 7.34
C ALA A 241 8.26 14.01 8.48
N MET A 242 7.87 13.56 9.69
CA MET A 242 7.75 14.39 10.88
C MET A 242 9.10 14.85 11.43
N VAL A 243 10.07 13.94 11.54
CA VAL A 243 11.40 14.24 12.09
C VAL A 243 12.26 14.99 11.07
N ALA A 244 12.39 14.46 9.84
CA ALA A 244 13.34 15.00 8.89
C ALA A 244 12.85 16.29 8.22
N ASN A 245 11.53 16.42 8.00
CA ASN A 245 10.99 17.53 7.23
C ASN A 245 10.16 18.48 8.10
N TYR A 246 9.32 17.96 9.01
CA TYR A 246 8.45 18.79 9.83
C TYR A 246 9.10 19.25 11.15
N ARG A 247 10.32 18.76 11.46
CA ARG A 247 11.16 19.18 12.60
C ARG A 247 10.50 19.04 13.97
N LEU A 248 9.67 18.01 14.15
CA LEU A 248 9.07 17.69 15.45
C LEU A 248 10.09 16.94 16.33
N HIS A 249 10.86 17.65 17.16
CA HIS A 249 11.98 17.10 17.94
C HIS A 249 11.58 16.03 18.97
N MET A 250 10.44 16.19 19.65
CA MET A 250 9.88 15.15 20.53
C MET A 250 8.82 14.30 19.82
N GLY A 251 8.80 14.32 18.49
CA GLY A 251 7.78 13.65 17.71
C GLY A 251 7.90 12.13 17.74
N TRP A 252 9.11 11.58 17.65
CA TRP A 252 9.26 10.15 17.38
C TRP A 252 8.57 9.20 18.39
N PRO A 253 8.62 9.42 19.73
CA PRO A 253 7.99 8.51 20.68
C PRO A 253 6.47 8.69 20.70
N VAL A 254 6.00 9.95 20.64
CA VAL A 254 4.58 10.28 20.59
C VAL A 254 3.94 9.68 19.33
N TRP A 255 4.58 9.85 18.18
CA TRP A 255 4.09 9.30 16.93
C TRP A 255 4.19 7.79 16.85
N ALA A 256 5.22 7.17 17.46
CA ALA A 256 5.27 5.72 17.59
C ALA A 256 4.10 5.19 18.43
N LEU A 257 3.83 5.81 19.59
CA LEU A 257 2.69 5.46 20.44
C LEU A 257 1.35 5.63 19.71
N LEU A 258 1.15 6.78 19.04
CA LEU A 258 -0.06 7.03 18.25
C LEU A 258 -0.22 6.02 17.10
N SER A 259 0.87 5.58 16.49
CA SER A 259 0.85 4.54 15.44
C SER A 259 0.39 3.22 16.02
N VAL A 260 0.92 2.81 17.19
CA VAL A 260 0.48 1.59 17.89
C VAL A 260 -1.02 1.65 18.19
N ILE A 261 -1.49 2.75 18.76
CA ILE A 261 -2.92 2.94 19.08
C ILE A 261 -3.78 2.89 17.82
N ALA A 262 -3.37 3.58 16.75
CA ALA A 262 -4.11 3.59 15.50
C ALA A 262 -4.14 2.22 14.81
N PHE A 263 -3.10 1.41 14.96
CA PHE A 263 -3.01 0.12 14.29
C PHE A 263 -3.60 -1.02 15.12
N LEU A 264 -3.85 -0.81 16.42
CA LEU A 264 -4.38 -1.84 17.30
C LEU A 264 -5.75 -2.39 16.84
N PRO A 265 -6.78 -1.56 16.51
CA PRO A 265 -8.08 -2.07 16.08
C PRO A 265 -7.97 -2.93 14.82
N VAL A 266 -7.09 -2.51 13.92
CA VAL A 266 -6.82 -3.18 12.67
C VAL A 266 -6.15 -4.53 12.87
N MET A 267 -5.15 -4.61 13.76
CA MET A 267 -4.57 -5.90 14.15
C MET A 267 -5.64 -6.79 14.80
N MET A 268 -6.49 -6.23 15.66
CA MET A 268 -7.58 -6.99 16.29
C MET A 268 -8.60 -7.50 15.27
N THR A 269 -8.93 -6.76 14.20
CA THR A 269 -9.85 -7.25 13.16
C THR A 269 -9.20 -8.30 12.26
N SER A 270 -7.92 -8.16 11.94
CA SER A 270 -7.21 -9.10 11.06
C SER A 270 -6.87 -10.44 11.75
N TYR A 271 -6.67 -10.42 13.07
CA TYR A 271 -6.35 -11.63 13.87
C TYR A 271 -7.53 -12.14 14.71
N GLY A 272 -8.45 -11.28 15.13
CA GLY A 272 -9.57 -11.63 16.01
C GLY A 272 -10.68 -12.45 15.34
N THR A 273 -10.81 -12.37 14.01
CA THR A 273 -11.64 -13.29 13.22
C THR A 273 -11.20 -14.76 13.36
N TRP A 274 -9.99 -15.03 13.86
CA TRP A 274 -9.45 -16.38 14.06
C TRP A 274 -9.51 -16.91 15.48
N ILE A 275 -9.68 -16.07 16.50
CA ILE A 275 -9.65 -16.49 17.92
C ILE A 275 -11.04 -16.95 18.40
N VAL A 276 -12.10 -16.53 17.70
CA VAL A 276 -13.51 -16.83 18.07
C VAL A 276 -14.06 -18.06 17.30
N ILE A 277 -13.22 -18.78 16.56
CA ILE A 277 -13.59 -19.98 15.78
C ILE A 277 -12.66 -21.14 16.16
#